data_AF-A0AAQ5Z3Z7-F1
#
_entry.id   AF-A0AAQ5Z3Z7-F1
#
_cell.length_a   1.000
_cell.length_b   1.000
_cell.length_c   1.000
_cell.angle_alpha   90.00
_cell.angle_beta   90.00
_cell.angle_gamma   90.00
#
_symmetry.space_group_name_H-M   'P 1'
#
loop_
_entity.id
_entity.type
_entity.pdbx_description
1 polymer ?
#
loop_
_entity_poly.entity_id
_entity_poly.type
_entity_poly.pdbx_seq_one_letter_code
_entity_poly.pdbx_strand_id
1 'polypeptide(L)'
;MKSTLAPGIRLITSFSRDSWYRGFILLLTFLFYTAYHLSRKPISIVKSELHRNCSTVIRPADLNITNNVTWCDWPPFDQDNYQTLFGVLDNSFLVAYAIGMFFSGIFGERLPLRYYLSFGMLMSGLFTCLFGLGFYWNIHSLGYYAFIQVMNGLMQTTGWPAVVACVGNWFGKGKRGFIMGVWNSHTSVGNILGSLIAGVFVSSAWGMSFIVPGLIIASTGILCFFFLVEKPEDVNCSPPQHHNDQENGETEPLLHSSSNADRTINGAISTEPQEIVEEHTEAISFCAALSIPGVVEFSLCLLFAKLVSYTFLYWLPLYISNVAHFDPKQAGDMSTLFDVGGILGGVMAGLVSDYTGGRATTCCVMLVAAAPMLFLYNSIGQRSLGTTIGMLLVCGGLVNGPYALITTAVSADLGTHESLRGNSRALSTVTAIIDGTGSIVSVQACVQGSSGMVWTSPPSQRVQGNLKNSHNQTKHTQRREKCWN
;
A
#
# COMPACT_ATOMS: atom_id res chain seq x y z
N MET A 1 19.86 -37.11 -37.42
CA MET A 1 18.69 -36.40 -36.87
C MET A 1 19.13 -35.66 -35.61
N LYS A 2 19.05 -34.32 -35.57
CA LYS A 2 19.31 -33.58 -34.33
C LYS A 2 18.19 -33.95 -33.35
N SER A 3 18.57 -34.41 -32.15
CA SER A 3 17.63 -34.65 -31.04
C SER A 3 16.78 -33.41 -30.84
N THR A 4 15.45 -33.56 -30.84
CA THR A 4 14.53 -32.50 -30.44
C THR A 4 14.92 -32.04 -29.03
N LEU A 5 15.13 -30.73 -28.86
CA LEU A 5 15.39 -30.13 -27.55
C LEU A 5 14.27 -30.54 -26.58
N ALA A 6 14.66 -30.83 -25.33
CA ALA A 6 13.72 -31.13 -24.27
C ALA A 6 12.67 -30.01 -24.16
N PRO A 7 11.38 -30.33 -23.91
CA PRO A 7 10.30 -29.33 -23.89
C PRO A 7 10.59 -28.14 -22.98
N GLY A 8 11.21 -28.37 -21.83
CA GLY A 8 11.62 -27.32 -20.89
C GLY A 8 12.71 -26.40 -21.44
N ILE A 9 13.71 -26.93 -22.16
CA ILE A 9 14.76 -26.10 -22.77
C ILE A 9 14.18 -25.31 -23.95
N ARG A 10 13.29 -25.93 -24.73
CA ARG A 10 12.59 -25.24 -25.82
C ARG A 10 11.72 -24.09 -25.31
N LEU A 11 11.14 -24.23 -24.12
CA LEU A 11 10.41 -23.15 -23.44
C LEU A 11 11.38 -22.04 -22.99
N ILE A 12 12.50 -22.38 -22.34
CA ILE A 12 13.49 -21.39 -21.86
C ILE A 12 14.12 -20.62 -23.02
N THR A 13 14.48 -21.30 -24.12
CA THR A 13 15.07 -20.66 -25.31
C THR A 13 14.05 -19.94 -26.18
N SER A 14 12.75 -20.11 -25.93
CA SER A 14 11.70 -19.36 -26.65
C SER A 14 11.57 -17.91 -26.17
N PHE A 15 12.06 -17.59 -24.98
CA PHE A 15 12.00 -16.24 -24.44
C PHE A 15 13.13 -15.36 -25.00
N SER A 16 12.75 -14.23 -25.58
CA SER A 16 13.71 -13.20 -25.98
C SER A 16 14.40 -12.59 -24.76
N ARG A 17 15.57 -11.99 -24.97
CA ARG A 17 16.30 -11.22 -23.94
C ARG A 17 15.38 -10.18 -23.27
N ASP A 18 14.59 -9.48 -24.09
CA ASP A 18 13.63 -8.48 -23.63
C ASP A 18 12.55 -9.08 -22.72
N SER A 19 12.05 -10.28 -23.03
CA SER A 19 11.07 -10.98 -22.21
C SER A 19 11.64 -11.39 -20.85
N TRP A 20 12.90 -11.82 -20.83
CA TRP A 20 13.62 -12.14 -19.60
C TRP A 20 13.80 -10.92 -18.70
N TYR A 21 14.25 -9.79 -19.26
CA TYR A 21 14.38 -8.56 -18.47
C TYR A 21 13.04 -8.00 -18.01
N ARG A 22 12.00 -8.04 -18.84
CA ARG A 22 10.63 -7.65 -18.44
C ARG A 22 10.14 -8.47 -17.25
N GLY A 23 10.29 -9.80 -17.31
CA GLY A 23 9.93 -10.68 -16.21
C GLY A 23 10.78 -10.45 -14.96
N PHE A 24 12.07 -10.23 -15.14
CA PHE A 24 13.01 -9.93 -14.05
C PHE A 24 12.65 -8.64 -13.32
N ILE A 25 12.42 -7.54 -14.05
CA ILE A 25 12.05 -6.25 -13.46
C ILE A 25 10.67 -6.30 -12.81
N LEU A 26 9.71 -7.02 -13.42
CA LEU A 26 8.39 -7.23 -12.81
C LEU A 26 8.51 -7.97 -11.47
N LEU A 27 9.36 -9.00 -11.39
CA LEU A 27 9.65 -9.73 -10.16
C LEU A 27 10.39 -8.85 -9.14
N LEU A 28 11.39 -8.09 -9.58
CA LEU A 28 12.19 -7.23 -8.71
C LEU A 28 11.31 -6.16 -8.05
N THR A 29 10.51 -5.45 -8.84
CA THR A 29 9.57 -4.43 -8.37
C THR A 29 8.47 -5.02 -7.49
N PHE A 30 7.99 -6.23 -7.80
CA PHE A 30 7.09 -7.00 -6.94
C PHE A 30 7.71 -7.25 -5.56
N LEU A 31 8.95 -7.73 -5.49
CA LEU A 31 9.66 -7.97 -4.23
C LEU A 31 9.87 -6.68 -3.44
N PHE A 32 10.20 -5.59 -4.13
CA PHE A 32 10.46 -4.30 -3.49
C PHE A 32 9.22 -3.76 -2.80
N TYR A 33 8.08 -3.80 -3.51
CA TYR A 33 6.83 -3.31 -2.94
C TYR A 33 6.21 -4.29 -1.93
N THR A 34 6.48 -5.59 -2.06
CA THR A 34 6.20 -6.59 -1.02
C THR A 34 6.92 -6.22 0.29
N ALA A 35 8.19 -5.84 0.22
CA ALA A 35 8.98 -5.44 1.39
C ALA A 35 8.46 -4.14 2.05
N TYR A 36 7.97 -3.17 1.26
CA TYR A 36 7.27 -2.01 1.80
C TYR A 36 6.04 -2.42 2.63
N HIS A 37 5.14 -3.21 2.06
CA HIS A 37 3.92 -3.64 2.75
C HIS A 37 4.19 -4.53 3.97
N LEU A 38 5.18 -5.42 3.87
CA LEU A 38 5.71 -6.21 4.97
C LEU A 38 6.11 -5.33 6.16
N SER A 39 6.76 -4.20 5.94
CA SER A 39 7.19 -3.28 7.02
C SER A 39 6.03 -2.49 7.65
N ARG A 40 4.92 -2.28 6.95
CA ARG A 40 3.75 -1.51 7.43
C ARG A 40 2.85 -2.32 8.36
N LYS A 41 2.72 -3.62 8.10
CA LYS A 41 1.75 -4.50 8.78
C LYS A 41 1.99 -4.75 10.28
N PRO A 42 3.24 -4.87 10.80
CA PRO A 42 3.48 -5.32 12.17
C PRO A 42 2.75 -4.52 13.27
N ILE A 43 2.55 -3.22 13.08
CA ILE A 43 1.86 -2.37 14.07
C ILE A 43 0.42 -2.83 14.33
N SER A 44 -0.27 -3.39 13.33
CA SER A 44 -1.65 -3.90 13.48
C SER A 44 -1.74 -5.10 14.43
N ILE A 45 -0.66 -5.90 14.52
CA ILE A 45 -0.57 -7.08 15.37
C ILE A 45 0.01 -6.72 16.73
N VAL A 46 1.05 -5.89 16.78
CA VAL A 46 1.69 -5.51 18.05
C VAL A 46 0.75 -4.70 18.95
N LYS A 47 -0.25 -4.00 18.40
CA LYS A 47 -1.28 -3.31 19.20
C LYS A 47 -2.00 -4.21 20.21
N SER A 48 -2.26 -5.47 19.88
CA SER A 48 -2.92 -6.40 20.82
C SER A 48 -2.02 -6.82 21.98
N GLU A 49 -0.71 -6.59 21.86
CA GLU A 49 0.28 -6.86 22.92
C GLU A 49 0.58 -5.62 23.76
N LEU A 50 0.55 -4.43 23.14
CA LEU A 50 0.76 -3.14 23.81
C LEU A 50 -0.35 -2.81 24.81
N HIS A 51 -1.58 -3.26 24.53
CA HIS A 51 -2.74 -3.14 25.41
C HIS A 51 -3.55 -4.44 25.38
N ARG A 52 -3.44 -5.26 26.43
CA ARG A 52 -4.12 -6.56 26.53
C ARG A 52 -4.91 -6.68 27.83
N ASN A 53 -5.92 -7.54 27.82
CA ASN A 53 -6.65 -7.85 29.05
C ASN A 53 -5.82 -8.81 29.92
N CYS A 54 -5.11 -8.30 30.93
CA CYS A 54 -4.23 -9.08 31.80
C CYS A 54 -4.97 -9.99 32.81
N SER A 55 -6.30 -10.10 32.74
CA SER A 55 -7.12 -10.92 33.64
C SER A 55 -6.80 -12.42 33.58
N THR A 56 -6.27 -12.90 32.46
CA THR A 56 -5.97 -14.32 32.21
C THR A 56 -4.47 -14.65 32.31
N VAL A 57 -3.62 -13.66 32.58
CA VAL A 57 -2.16 -13.82 32.66
C VAL A 57 -1.76 -14.15 34.10
N ILE A 58 -0.88 -15.13 34.28
CA ILE A 58 -0.37 -15.54 35.60
C ILE A 58 0.34 -14.35 36.24
N ARG A 59 -0.19 -13.88 37.37
CA ARG A 59 0.34 -12.74 38.13
C ARG A 59 1.70 -13.10 38.73
N PRO A 60 2.76 -12.32 38.50
CA PRO A 60 4.03 -12.49 39.21
C PRO A 60 3.82 -12.31 40.72
N ALA A 61 4.44 -13.16 41.54
CA ALA A 61 4.24 -13.20 42.99
C ALA A 61 4.83 -11.98 43.74
N ASP A 62 5.59 -11.16 43.02
CA ASP A 62 6.49 -10.12 43.48
C ASP A 62 5.96 -8.70 43.25
N LEU A 63 4.80 -8.55 42.60
CA LEU A 63 4.13 -7.27 42.36
C LEU A 63 3.00 -7.02 43.36
N ASN A 64 3.28 -6.20 44.37
CA ASN A 64 2.31 -5.75 45.37
C ASN A 64 1.47 -4.57 44.83
N ILE A 65 0.78 -4.79 43.71
CA ILE A 65 0.00 -3.76 43.01
C ILE A 65 -1.49 -3.99 43.28
N THR A 66 -2.18 -2.93 43.71
CA THR A 66 -3.64 -2.79 43.77
C THR A 66 -4.32 -3.26 42.48
N ASN A 67 -5.57 -3.74 42.54
CA ASN A 67 -6.39 -4.31 41.44
C ASN A 67 -6.45 -3.51 40.10
N ASN A 68 -5.32 -3.30 39.42
CA ASN A 68 -5.25 -2.72 38.10
C ASN A 68 -5.21 -3.85 37.08
N VAL A 69 -6.19 -3.84 36.18
CA VAL A 69 -6.41 -4.88 35.17
C VAL A 69 -5.40 -4.78 34.01
N THR A 70 -4.57 -3.73 33.98
CA THR A 70 -3.64 -3.33 32.91
C THR A 70 -2.16 -3.41 33.32
N TRP A 71 -1.81 -4.13 34.39
CA TRP A 71 -0.43 -4.20 34.92
C TRP A 71 0.62 -4.74 33.93
N CYS A 72 0.18 -5.42 32.87
CA CYS A 72 1.04 -6.06 31.87
C CYS A 72 1.12 -5.27 30.54
N ASP A 73 0.53 -4.06 30.49
CA ASP A 73 0.51 -3.21 29.30
C ASP A 73 1.79 -2.36 29.17
N TRP A 74 2.06 -1.89 27.95
CA TRP A 74 3.28 -1.12 27.64
C TRP A 74 3.00 0.40 27.66
N PRO A 75 3.59 1.18 28.59
CA PRO A 75 3.42 2.63 28.59
C PRO A 75 3.99 3.27 27.30
N PRO A 76 3.29 4.25 26.69
CA PRO A 76 2.15 5.02 27.20
C PRO A 76 0.76 4.45 26.87
N PHE A 77 0.65 3.21 26.37
CA PHE A 77 -0.61 2.60 25.90
C PHE A 77 -1.36 1.84 27.01
N ASP A 78 -0.96 2.02 28.26
CA ASP A 78 -1.46 1.37 29.47
C ASP A 78 -2.74 2.02 30.05
N GLN A 79 -3.13 3.18 29.53
CA GLN A 79 -4.26 3.97 30.00
C GLN A 79 -5.52 3.75 29.15
N ASP A 80 -6.70 4.11 29.68
CA ASP A 80 -8.00 3.98 29.00
C ASP A 80 -8.08 4.75 27.66
N ASN A 81 -7.18 5.71 27.42
CA ASN A 81 -7.07 6.47 26.18
C ASN A 81 -6.23 5.78 25.09
N TYR A 82 -5.85 4.50 25.25
CA TYR A 82 -5.01 3.75 24.32
C TYR A 82 -5.54 3.74 22.87
N GLN A 83 -6.87 3.72 22.68
CA GLN A 83 -7.48 3.75 21.35
C GLN A 83 -7.13 5.05 20.61
N THR A 84 -7.19 6.18 21.31
CA THR A 84 -6.77 7.49 20.79
C THR A 84 -5.27 7.52 20.51
N LEU A 85 -4.45 6.92 21.37
CA LEU A 85 -3.00 6.88 21.20
C LEU A 85 -2.58 6.02 19.99
N PHE A 86 -3.20 4.85 19.80
CA PHE A 86 -3.03 4.03 18.60
C PHE A 86 -3.48 4.78 17.34
N GLY A 87 -4.62 5.49 17.42
CA GLY A 87 -5.08 6.38 16.37
C GLY A 87 -4.04 7.43 15.99
N VAL A 88 -3.44 8.10 16.98
CA VAL A 88 -2.38 9.09 16.75
C VAL A 88 -1.16 8.48 16.05
N LEU A 89 -0.74 7.27 16.44
CA LEU A 89 0.39 6.59 15.79
C LEU A 89 0.13 6.25 14.32
N ASP A 90 -1.02 5.65 14.03
CA ASP A 90 -1.40 5.33 12.65
C ASP A 90 -1.53 6.61 11.83
N ASN A 91 -2.15 7.63 12.42
CA ASN A 91 -2.40 8.88 11.75
C ASN A 91 -1.10 9.63 11.43
N SER A 92 -0.13 9.59 12.36
CA SER A 92 1.21 10.19 12.15
C SER A 92 1.88 9.64 10.89
N PHE A 93 1.80 8.32 10.68
CA PHE A 93 2.30 7.68 9.45
C PHE A 93 1.47 8.09 8.23
N LEU A 94 0.14 7.99 8.31
CA LEU A 94 -0.76 8.21 7.18
C LEU A 94 -0.76 9.65 6.65
N VAL A 95 -0.74 10.65 7.55
CA VAL A 95 -0.63 12.06 7.18
C VAL A 95 0.70 12.34 6.48
N ALA A 96 1.80 11.87 7.08
CA ALA A 96 3.13 12.05 6.53
C ALA A 96 3.25 11.40 5.14
N TYR A 97 2.72 10.17 5.00
CA TYR A 97 2.64 9.48 3.71
C TYR A 97 1.80 10.25 2.70
N ALA A 98 0.58 10.69 3.06
CA ALA A 98 -0.31 11.42 2.16
C ALA A 98 0.33 12.71 1.62
N ILE A 99 0.95 13.50 2.49
CA ILE A 99 1.67 14.73 2.10
C ILE A 99 2.89 14.37 1.25
N GLY A 100 3.70 13.41 1.71
CA GLY A 100 4.93 13.01 1.03
C GLY A 100 4.70 12.47 -0.38
N MET A 101 3.56 11.80 -0.64
CA MET A 101 3.24 11.27 -1.97
C MET A 101 3.20 12.36 -3.03
N PHE A 102 2.63 13.54 -2.74
CA PHE A 102 2.59 14.65 -3.70
C PHE A 102 3.99 15.13 -4.11
N PHE A 103 4.93 15.16 -3.16
CA PHE A 103 6.32 15.51 -3.45
C PHE A 103 7.08 14.37 -4.11
N SER A 104 6.80 13.13 -3.69
CA SER A 104 7.48 11.93 -4.19
C SER A 104 7.26 11.71 -5.68
N GLY A 105 6.07 12.01 -6.20
CA GLY A 105 5.79 11.97 -7.64
C GLY A 105 6.75 12.84 -8.45
N ILE A 106 6.96 14.09 -8.00
CA ILE A 106 7.86 15.07 -8.64
C ILE A 106 9.32 14.60 -8.55
N PHE A 107 9.74 14.10 -7.39
CA PHE A 107 11.09 13.57 -7.22
C PHE A 107 11.34 12.32 -8.06
N GLY A 108 10.33 11.45 -8.21
CA GLY A 108 10.40 10.24 -9.04
C GLY A 108 10.60 10.52 -10.53
N GLU A 109 10.24 11.72 -11.02
CA GLU A 109 10.48 12.11 -12.42
C GLU A 109 11.85 12.76 -12.65
N ARG A 110 12.44 13.35 -11.60
CA ARG A 110 13.67 14.15 -11.69
C ARG A 110 14.90 13.42 -11.22
N LEU A 111 14.73 12.42 -10.37
CA LEU A 111 15.82 11.62 -9.82
C LEU A 111 15.88 10.27 -10.53
N PRO A 112 17.08 9.72 -10.75
CA PRO A 112 17.22 8.35 -11.24
C PRO A 112 16.55 7.37 -10.26
N LEU A 113 15.59 6.59 -10.76
CA LEU A 113 14.68 5.77 -9.96
C LEU A 113 15.44 4.76 -9.09
N ARG A 114 16.55 4.23 -9.61
CA ARG A 114 17.45 3.32 -8.88
C ARG A 114 17.91 3.90 -7.56
N TYR A 115 18.42 5.13 -7.55
CA TYR A 115 18.96 5.73 -6.33
C TYR A 115 17.83 6.19 -5.41
N TYR A 116 16.78 6.77 -5.99
CA TYR A 116 15.64 7.27 -5.23
C TYR A 116 14.91 6.15 -4.47
N LEU A 117 14.59 5.05 -5.15
CA LEU A 117 13.93 3.89 -4.55
C LEU A 117 14.82 3.20 -3.51
N SER A 118 16.10 3.01 -3.80
CA SER A 118 17.04 2.36 -2.87
C SER A 118 17.21 3.16 -1.58
N PHE A 119 17.37 4.48 -1.69
CA PHE A 119 17.45 5.36 -0.52
C PHE A 119 16.20 5.27 0.35
N GLY A 120 15.02 5.35 -0.28
CA GLY A 120 13.74 5.22 0.41
C GLY A 120 13.58 3.89 1.14
N MET A 121 13.97 2.78 0.53
CA MET A 121 13.89 1.44 1.14
C MET A 121 14.85 1.30 2.33
N LEU A 122 16.09 1.77 2.19
CA LEU A 122 17.09 1.75 3.27
C LEU A 122 16.64 2.58 4.48
N MET A 123 16.16 3.80 4.23
CA MET A 123 15.69 4.69 5.30
C MET A 123 14.38 4.18 5.93
N SER A 124 13.46 3.61 5.15
CA SER A 124 12.26 2.96 5.67
C SER A 124 12.61 1.78 6.58
N GLY A 125 13.61 0.97 6.19
CA GLY A 125 14.14 -0.10 7.01
C GLY A 125 14.76 0.40 8.32
N LEU A 126 15.55 1.48 8.25
CA LEU A 126 16.12 2.14 9.42
C LEU A 126 15.04 2.60 10.41
N PHE A 127 14.04 3.37 9.96
CA PHE A 127 12.99 3.87 10.85
C PHE A 127 12.09 2.75 11.38
N THR A 128 11.84 1.71 10.58
CA THR A 128 11.11 0.51 11.05
C THR A 128 11.91 -0.22 12.14
N CYS A 129 13.22 -0.40 11.97
CA CYS A 129 14.09 -0.96 13.01
C CYS A 129 14.12 -0.08 14.27
N LEU A 130 14.21 1.24 14.13
CA LEU A 130 14.17 2.18 15.25
C LEU A 130 12.87 2.04 16.05
N PHE A 131 11.72 1.88 15.38
CA PHE A 131 10.45 1.62 16.06
C PHE A 131 10.54 0.38 16.97
N GLY A 132 11.10 -0.72 16.45
CA GLY A 132 11.28 -1.96 17.21
C GLY A 132 12.33 -1.86 18.31
N LEU A 133 13.40 -1.09 18.12
CA LEU A 133 14.43 -0.83 19.14
C LEU A 133 13.87 -0.09 20.36
N GLY A 134 12.74 0.62 20.23
CA GLY A 134 12.01 1.20 21.35
C GLY A 134 11.68 0.18 22.46
N PHE A 135 11.45 -1.09 22.10
CA PHE A 135 11.30 -2.18 23.06
C PHE A 135 12.56 -2.41 23.91
N TYR A 136 13.72 -2.57 23.25
CA TYR A 136 14.98 -2.89 23.91
C TYR A 136 15.58 -1.70 24.67
N TRP A 137 15.34 -0.48 24.19
CA TRP A 137 15.74 0.76 24.87
C TRP A 137 14.75 1.22 25.94
N ASN A 138 13.65 0.49 26.14
CA ASN A 138 12.63 0.77 27.13
C ASN A 138 12.07 2.20 27.04
N ILE A 139 11.72 2.62 25.81
CA ILE A 139 11.25 3.98 25.53
C ILE A 139 9.72 4.04 25.72
N HIS A 140 9.26 4.90 26.64
CA HIS A 140 7.84 5.08 26.96
C HIS A 140 7.26 6.42 26.50
N SER A 141 7.85 7.03 25.46
CA SER A 141 7.43 8.35 24.94
C SER A 141 6.61 8.22 23.67
N LEU A 142 5.38 8.73 23.67
CA LEU A 142 4.54 8.80 22.46
C LEU A 142 5.21 9.64 21.36
N GLY A 143 5.90 10.72 21.72
CA GLY A 143 6.57 11.61 20.77
C GLY A 143 7.66 10.91 19.97
N TYR A 144 8.36 9.95 20.58
CA TYR A 144 9.36 9.12 19.90
C TYR A 144 8.72 8.26 18.80
N TYR A 145 7.67 7.51 19.16
CA TYR A 145 6.97 6.64 18.21
C TYR A 145 6.27 7.44 17.10
N ALA A 146 5.67 8.58 17.45
CA ALA A 146 5.06 9.48 16.47
C ALA A 146 6.09 10.04 15.48
N PHE A 147 7.24 10.53 15.97
CA PHE A 147 8.31 11.03 15.11
C PHE A 147 8.83 9.97 14.14
N ILE A 148 9.08 8.75 14.64
CA ILE A 148 9.52 7.64 13.81
C ILE A 148 8.47 7.31 12.75
N GLN A 149 7.18 7.30 13.11
CA GLN A 149 6.10 7.04 12.17
C GLN A 149 5.99 8.11 11.08
N VAL A 150 6.19 9.39 11.42
CA VAL A 150 6.22 10.48 10.42
C VAL A 150 7.39 10.26 9.44
N MET A 151 8.60 10.03 9.97
CA MET A 151 9.78 9.81 9.11
C MET A 151 9.62 8.56 8.24
N ASN A 152 9.13 7.46 8.82
CA ASN A 152 8.87 6.22 8.08
C ASN A 152 7.81 6.46 7.00
N GLY A 153 6.73 7.17 7.31
CA GLY A 153 5.68 7.55 6.36
C GLY A 153 6.25 8.30 5.15
N LEU A 154 7.09 9.32 5.37
CA LEU A 154 7.75 10.08 4.31
C LEU A 154 8.67 9.20 3.45
N MET A 155 9.54 8.39 4.07
CA MET A 155 10.49 7.54 3.33
C MET A 155 9.78 6.48 2.49
N GLN A 156 8.63 5.97 2.96
CA GLN A 156 7.85 4.97 2.25
C GLN A 156 7.08 5.50 1.04
N THR A 157 6.93 6.82 0.89
CA THR A 157 6.30 7.42 -0.31
C THR A 157 7.11 7.19 -1.58
N THR A 158 8.43 7.09 -1.45
CA THR A 158 9.38 6.84 -2.55
C THR A 158 9.08 5.56 -3.33
N GLY A 159 8.43 4.58 -2.70
CA GLY A 159 8.18 3.26 -3.25
C GLY A 159 7.28 3.30 -4.48
N TRP A 160 6.04 3.81 -4.30
CA TRP A 160 4.96 3.58 -5.28
C TRP A 160 5.19 4.27 -6.62
N PRO A 161 5.47 5.59 -6.66
CA PRO A 161 5.66 6.28 -7.94
C PRO A 161 6.86 5.70 -8.70
N ALA A 162 7.92 5.32 -7.99
CA ALA A 162 9.13 4.76 -8.59
C ALA A 162 8.90 3.38 -9.20
N VAL A 163 8.23 2.45 -8.51
CA VAL A 163 7.98 1.11 -9.05
C VAL A 163 6.98 1.15 -10.20
N VAL A 164 5.95 2.00 -10.14
CA VAL A 164 4.97 2.15 -11.22
C VAL A 164 5.61 2.77 -12.46
N ALA A 165 6.46 3.80 -12.29
CA ALA A 165 7.22 4.39 -13.39
C ALA A 165 8.17 3.34 -14.03
N CYS A 166 8.88 2.56 -13.21
CA CYS A 166 9.75 1.49 -13.70
C CYS A 166 8.98 0.44 -14.50
N VAL A 167 7.86 -0.09 -13.98
CA VAL A 167 7.02 -1.04 -14.74
C VAL A 167 6.45 -0.39 -16.01
N GLY A 168 6.09 0.89 -15.95
CA GLY A 168 5.62 1.69 -17.09
C GLY A 168 6.63 1.71 -18.24
N ASN A 169 7.91 1.96 -17.94
CA ASN A 169 9.01 2.00 -18.89
C ASN A 169 9.22 0.65 -19.61
N TRP A 170 8.94 -0.47 -18.93
CA TRP A 170 9.20 -1.81 -19.46
C TRP A 170 8.01 -2.41 -20.22
N PHE A 171 6.77 -2.08 -19.86
CA PHE A 171 5.58 -2.78 -20.37
C PHE A 171 4.74 -2.01 -21.40
N GLY A 172 4.82 -0.68 -21.52
CA GLY A 172 4.13 0.13 -22.57
C GLY A 172 2.61 -0.11 -22.71
N LYS A 173 1.90 0.60 -23.59
CA LYS A 173 0.42 0.52 -23.68
C LYS A 173 -0.03 -0.87 -24.21
N GLY A 174 -0.84 -1.61 -23.46
CA GLY A 174 -1.31 -2.95 -23.83
C GLY A 174 -2.37 -3.53 -22.87
N LYS A 175 -2.77 -4.81 -23.03
CA LYS A 175 -3.69 -5.53 -22.11
C LYS A 175 -3.03 -5.79 -20.75
N ARG A 176 -2.90 -4.71 -19.97
CA ARG A 176 -2.16 -4.62 -18.71
C ARG A 176 -2.95 -5.12 -17.50
N GLY A 177 -4.28 -5.20 -17.54
CA GLY A 177 -5.11 -5.46 -16.36
C GLY A 177 -4.74 -6.76 -15.65
N PHE A 178 -4.59 -7.88 -16.37
CA PHE A 178 -4.17 -9.14 -15.76
C PHE A 178 -2.75 -9.08 -15.19
N ILE A 179 -1.78 -8.61 -15.97
CA ILE A 179 -0.36 -8.55 -15.55
C ILE A 179 -0.22 -7.64 -14.34
N MET A 180 -0.86 -6.48 -14.36
CA MET A 180 -0.88 -5.51 -13.27
C MET A 180 -1.66 -6.02 -12.06
N GLY A 181 -2.74 -6.78 -12.27
CA GLY A 181 -3.49 -7.43 -11.18
C GLY A 181 -2.67 -8.50 -10.46
N VAL A 182 -1.93 -9.33 -11.21
CA VAL A 182 -0.97 -10.30 -10.64
C VAL A 182 0.17 -9.56 -9.95
N TRP A 183 0.74 -8.53 -10.58
CA TRP A 183 1.82 -7.75 -10.00
C TRP A 183 1.39 -7.06 -8.69
N ASN A 184 0.21 -6.43 -8.64
CA ASN A 184 -0.32 -5.77 -7.44
C ASN A 184 -0.52 -6.71 -6.25
N SER A 185 -0.53 -8.03 -6.49
CA SER A 185 -0.59 -9.03 -5.41
C SER A 185 0.57 -8.89 -4.41
N HIS A 186 1.64 -8.17 -4.76
CA HIS A 186 2.72 -7.76 -3.83
C HIS A 186 2.19 -7.12 -2.54
N THR A 187 1.08 -6.39 -2.60
CA THR A 187 0.51 -5.67 -1.44
C THR A 187 -0.03 -6.67 -0.43
N SER A 188 -0.84 -7.62 -0.90
CA SER A 188 -1.39 -8.69 -0.08
C SER A 188 -0.31 -9.66 0.37
N VAL A 189 0.64 -10.05 -0.49
CA VAL A 189 1.76 -10.92 -0.10
C VAL A 189 2.61 -10.26 1.00
N GLY A 190 2.91 -8.97 0.88
CA GLY A 190 3.62 -8.21 1.90
C GLY A 190 2.85 -8.16 3.23
N ASN A 191 1.55 -7.90 3.19
CA ASN A 191 0.70 -7.92 4.38
C ASN A 191 0.64 -9.30 5.05
N ILE A 192 0.56 -10.39 4.27
CA ILE A 192 0.57 -11.76 4.80
C ILE A 192 1.91 -12.03 5.50
N LEU A 193 3.03 -11.80 4.82
CA LEU A 193 4.36 -12.02 5.38
C LEU A 193 4.60 -11.16 6.63
N GLY A 194 4.19 -9.88 6.59
CA GLY A 194 4.32 -8.98 7.74
C GLY A 194 3.49 -9.45 8.93
N SER A 195 2.31 -10.02 8.67
CA SER A 195 1.46 -10.60 9.71
C SER A 195 2.08 -11.84 10.34
N LEU A 196 2.58 -12.76 9.50
CA LEU A 196 3.20 -14.00 9.95
C LEU A 196 4.47 -13.73 10.77
N ILE A 197 5.34 -12.82 10.31
CA ILE A 197 6.56 -12.46 11.03
C ILE A 197 6.22 -11.81 12.37
N ALA A 198 5.30 -10.83 12.39
CA ALA A 198 4.91 -10.20 13.64
C ALA A 198 4.23 -11.19 14.60
N GLY A 199 3.40 -12.10 14.10
CA GLY A 199 2.77 -13.15 14.90
C GLY A 199 3.74 -14.12 15.58
N VAL A 200 4.96 -14.30 15.04
CA VAL A 200 6.01 -15.13 15.68
C VAL A 200 6.60 -14.43 16.91
N PHE A 201 6.79 -13.11 16.84
CA PHE A 201 7.53 -12.36 17.86
C PHE A 201 6.65 -11.55 18.81
N VAL A 202 5.36 -11.38 18.48
CA VAL A 202 4.43 -10.50 19.21
C VAL A 202 4.40 -10.82 20.70
N SER A 203 4.32 -12.09 21.10
CA SER A 203 4.14 -12.48 22.51
C SER A 203 5.43 -12.52 23.34
N SER A 204 6.60 -12.50 22.70
CA SER A 204 7.90 -12.66 23.40
C SER A 204 8.72 -11.38 23.40
N ALA A 205 8.94 -10.82 22.21
CA ALA A 205 9.80 -9.66 21.99
C ALA A 205 9.21 -8.87 20.82
N TRP A 206 8.13 -8.14 21.08
CA TRP A 206 7.37 -7.45 20.04
C TRP A 206 8.23 -6.51 19.19
N GLY A 207 9.35 -5.99 19.73
CA GLY A 207 10.33 -5.21 18.97
C GLY A 207 10.91 -5.93 17.75
N MET A 208 11.07 -7.26 17.82
CA MET A 208 11.53 -8.08 16.68
C MET A 208 10.52 -8.14 15.55
N SER A 209 9.23 -7.93 15.84
CA SER A 209 8.17 -7.81 14.83
C SER A 209 8.40 -6.64 13.87
N PHE A 210 9.20 -5.65 14.26
CA PHE A 210 9.57 -4.51 13.42
C PHE A 210 11.02 -4.62 12.91
N ILE A 211 11.96 -5.06 13.75
CA ILE A 211 13.37 -5.17 13.35
C ILE A 211 13.54 -6.16 12.19
N VAL A 212 12.88 -7.32 12.22
CA VAL A 212 13.02 -8.33 11.15
C VAL A 212 12.49 -7.78 9.81
N PRO A 213 11.25 -7.25 9.72
CA PRO A 213 10.80 -6.58 8.49
C PRO A 213 11.64 -5.38 8.07
N GLY A 214 12.15 -4.59 9.02
CA GLY A 214 13.03 -3.46 8.77
C GLY A 214 14.37 -3.86 8.13
N LEU A 215 14.96 -4.97 8.57
CA LEU A 215 16.15 -5.54 7.94
C LEU A 215 15.85 -6.12 6.56
N ILE A 216 14.69 -6.74 6.36
CA ILE A 216 14.28 -7.28 5.06
C ILE A 216 14.13 -6.17 4.02
N ILE A 217 13.42 -5.09 4.34
CA ILE A 217 13.26 -3.96 3.41
C ILE A 217 14.58 -3.24 3.14
N ALA A 218 15.44 -3.07 4.16
CA ALA A 218 16.77 -2.49 3.96
C ALA A 218 17.63 -3.37 3.03
N SER A 219 17.66 -4.70 3.27
CA SER A 219 18.39 -5.65 2.43
C SER A 219 17.87 -5.65 0.99
N THR A 220 16.56 -5.56 0.83
CA THR A 220 15.92 -5.45 -0.48
C THR A 220 16.23 -4.12 -1.17
N GLY A 221 16.41 -3.03 -0.41
CA GLY A 221 16.92 -1.75 -0.91
C GLY A 221 18.36 -1.84 -1.43
N ILE A 222 19.21 -2.65 -0.81
CA ILE A 222 20.55 -2.96 -1.33
C ILE A 222 20.44 -3.73 -2.66
N LEU A 223 19.54 -4.70 -2.74
CA LEU A 223 19.27 -5.42 -4.00
C LEU A 223 18.76 -4.46 -5.10
N CYS A 224 17.91 -3.49 -4.75
CA CYS A 224 17.47 -2.43 -5.66
C CYS A 224 18.63 -1.63 -6.22
N PHE A 225 19.59 -1.25 -5.37
CA PHE A 225 20.75 -0.48 -5.80
C PHE A 225 21.60 -1.23 -6.83
N PHE A 226 21.80 -2.54 -6.66
CA PHE A 226 22.64 -3.34 -7.56
C PHE A 226 21.93 -3.85 -8.81
N PHE A 227 20.63 -4.14 -8.74
CA PHE A 227 19.94 -4.93 -9.78
C PHE A 227 18.81 -4.20 -10.51
N LEU A 228 18.36 -3.02 -10.04
CA LEU A 228 17.29 -2.30 -10.74
C LEU A 228 17.81 -1.66 -12.02
N VAL A 229 17.21 -2.05 -13.14
CA VAL A 229 17.41 -1.44 -14.46
C VAL A 229 16.20 -0.56 -14.78
N GLU A 230 16.41 0.75 -14.85
CA GLU A 230 15.34 1.73 -14.97
C GLU A 230 14.72 1.73 -16.37
N LYS A 231 15.57 1.74 -17.40
CA LYS A 231 15.16 1.82 -18.80
C LYS A 231 15.63 0.59 -19.57
N PRO A 232 14.83 0.10 -20.54
CA PRO A 232 15.25 -1.02 -21.39
C PRO A 232 16.51 -0.70 -22.21
N GLU A 233 16.71 0.57 -22.55
CA GLU A 233 17.87 1.10 -23.28
C GLU A 233 19.21 0.79 -22.57
N ASP A 234 19.24 0.84 -21.23
CA ASP A 234 20.44 0.61 -20.42
C ASP A 234 21.04 -0.81 -20.60
N VAL A 235 20.21 -1.75 -21.06
CA VAL A 235 20.60 -3.15 -21.34
C VAL A 235 20.44 -3.52 -22.82
N ASN A 236 20.39 -2.52 -23.70
CA ASN A 236 20.21 -2.66 -25.14
C ASN A 236 18.91 -3.42 -25.53
N CYS A 237 17.84 -3.29 -24.74
CA CYS A 237 16.52 -3.81 -25.08
C CYS A 237 15.68 -2.70 -25.73
N SER A 238 14.73 -3.07 -26.60
CA SER A 238 13.89 -2.10 -27.28
C SER A 238 12.82 -1.55 -26.32
N PRO A 239 12.60 -0.22 -26.26
CA PRO A 239 11.50 0.34 -25.51
C PRO A 239 10.17 -0.19 -26.08
N PRO A 240 9.14 -0.36 -25.24
CA PRO A 240 7.85 -0.81 -25.73
C PRO A 240 7.25 0.25 -26.68
N GLN A 241 6.61 -0.19 -27.76
CA GLN A 241 5.97 0.72 -28.73
C GLN A 241 4.90 1.57 -28.03
N HIS A 242 5.18 2.86 -27.90
CA HIS A 242 4.18 3.88 -27.64
C HIS A 242 3.66 4.34 -29.02
N HIS A 243 2.40 4.07 -29.35
CA HIS A 243 1.82 4.48 -30.64
C HIS A 243 1.90 6.02 -30.80
N ASN A 244 2.79 6.51 -31.69
CA ASN A 244 2.57 7.52 -32.75
C ASN A 244 3.86 8.17 -33.36
N ASP A 245 4.96 7.43 -33.56
CA ASP A 245 6.10 7.94 -34.37
C ASP A 245 6.19 7.33 -35.78
N GLN A 246 5.19 6.54 -36.22
CA GLN A 246 5.23 5.85 -37.52
C GLN A 246 4.07 6.20 -38.47
N GLU A 247 3.28 7.24 -38.19
CA GLU A 247 2.16 7.64 -39.07
C GLU A 247 2.19 9.10 -39.55
N ASN A 248 3.36 9.74 -39.56
CA ASN A 248 3.60 10.95 -40.36
C ASN A 248 4.73 10.68 -41.37
N GLY A 249 4.42 9.87 -42.38
CA GLY A 249 5.22 9.82 -43.59
C GLY A 249 4.56 10.65 -44.67
N GLU A 250 4.93 11.92 -44.84
CA GLU A 250 4.72 12.63 -46.10
C GLU A 250 5.94 13.49 -46.43
N THR A 251 6.64 13.04 -47.47
CA THR A 251 7.55 13.76 -48.36
C THR A 251 7.34 15.29 -48.37
N GLU A 252 8.30 16.05 -47.85
CA GLU A 252 8.40 17.50 -48.10
C GLU A 252 8.75 17.69 -49.60
N PRO A 253 7.87 18.27 -50.44
CA PRO A 253 8.22 18.61 -51.80
C PRO A 253 9.02 19.90 -51.80
N LEU A 254 10.26 19.80 -52.25
CA LEU A 254 11.13 20.90 -52.64
C LEU A 254 10.37 21.95 -53.48
N LEU A 255 9.97 23.06 -52.84
CA LEU A 255 9.53 24.26 -53.54
C LEU A 255 10.56 25.38 -53.37
N HIS A 256 11.44 25.40 -54.34
CA HIS A 256 12.29 26.53 -54.70
C HIS A 256 11.38 27.71 -55.09
N SER A 257 11.47 28.84 -54.38
CA SER A 257 11.16 30.16 -54.95
C SER A 257 11.93 31.28 -54.24
N SER A 258 13.18 31.44 -54.69
CA SER A 258 13.75 32.70 -55.18
C SER A 258 13.43 34.00 -54.44
N SER A 259 14.45 34.55 -53.76
CA SER A 259 14.76 35.99 -53.75
C SER A 259 16.17 36.24 -53.18
N ASN A 260 17.16 36.38 -54.08
CA ASN A 260 18.26 37.37 -54.13
C ASN A 260 18.61 38.14 -52.82
N ALA A 261 19.86 38.38 -52.41
CA ALA A 261 21.15 38.33 -53.09
C ALA A 261 22.31 38.44 -52.06
N ASP A 262 23.51 38.14 -52.55
CA ASP A 262 24.82 38.68 -52.14
C ASP A 262 25.52 38.17 -50.85
N ARG A 263 26.54 37.31 -51.06
CA ARG A 263 27.99 37.61 -50.88
C ARG A 263 28.84 36.52 -50.21
N THR A 264 29.73 35.98 -51.05
CA THR A 264 31.15 35.66 -50.82
C THR A 264 31.54 34.31 -50.21
N ILE A 265 32.29 33.58 -51.06
CA ILE A 265 33.15 32.42 -50.81
C ILE A 265 34.13 32.71 -49.66
N ASN A 266 34.25 31.78 -48.70
CA ASN A 266 35.54 31.24 -48.25
C ASN A 266 35.33 30.00 -47.38
N GLY A 267 36.09 28.95 -47.71
CA GLY A 267 36.07 27.68 -47.02
C GLY A 267 36.65 27.75 -45.61
N ALA A 268 35.99 27.04 -44.70
CA ALA A 268 36.60 26.48 -43.50
C ALA A 268 35.78 25.24 -43.14
N ILE A 269 36.42 24.07 -43.25
CA ILE A 269 35.93 22.82 -42.67
C ILE A 269 35.81 23.07 -41.17
N SER A 270 34.58 23.22 -40.70
CA SER A 270 34.25 23.30 -39.29
C SER A 270 33.34 22.11 -39.01
N THR A 271 33.89 21.11 -38.35
CA THR A 271 33.15 19.97 -37.83
C THR A 271 32.25 20.50 -36.71
N GLU A 272 30.99 20.80 -37.02
CA GLU A 272 30.00 21.08 -35.97
C GLU A 272 29.69 19.77 -35.23
N PRO A 273 29.73 19.75 -33.89
CA PRO A 273 29.24 18.62 -33.12
C PRO A 273 27.74 18.46 -33.39
N GLN A 274 27.29 17.25 -33.70
CA GLN A 274 25.88 16.89 -33.54
C GLN A 274 25.50 17.18 -32.08
N GLU A 275 24.80 18.27 -31.84
CA GLU A 275 24.05 18.46 -30.61
C GLU A 275 23.02 17.33 -30.55
N ILE A 276 23.25 16.39 -29.64
CA ILE A 276 22.20 15.50 -29.15
C ILE A 276 21.19 16.44 -28.51
N VAL A 277 20.08 16.68 -29.20
CA VAL A 277 18.91 17.33 -28.62
C VAL A 277 18.40 16.39 -27.53
N GLU A 278 18.88 16.57 -26.30
CA GLU A 278 18.18 16.11 -25.11
C GLU A 278 16.81 16.79 -25.16
N GLU A 279 15.80 16.04 -25.58
CA GLU A 279 14.41 16.46 -25.52
C GLU A 279 14.11 16.78 -24.04
N HIS A 280 14.14 18.06 -23.70
CA HIS A 280 13.83 18.58 -22.37
C HIS A 280 12.32 18.36 -22.12
N THR A 281 11.93 17.12 -21.82
CA THR A 281 10.57 16.80 -21.39
C THR A 281 10.40 17.35 -19.97
N GLU A 282 9.81 18.54 -19.87
CA GLU A 282 9.53 19.17 -18.58
C GLU A 282 8.56 18.31 -17.75
N ALA A 283 8.83 18.23 -16.44
CA ALA A 283 7.94 17.58 -15.48
C ALA A 283 6.58 18.28 -15.47
N ILE A 284 5.49 17.51 -15.45
CA ILE A 284 4.15 18.07 -15.53
C ILE A 284 3.78 18.78 -14.21
N SER A 285 3.21 19.97 -14.32
CA SER A 285 2.70 20.70 -13.15
C SER A 285 1.50 19.96 -12.52
N PHE A 286 1.42 19.95 -11.19
CA PHE A 286 0.34 19.31 -10.42
C PHE A 286 -1.07 19.70 -10.90
N CYS A 287 -1.28 20.97 -11.24
CA CYS A 287 -2.58 21.45 -11.74
C CYS A 287 -2.93 20.89 -13.13
N ALA A 288 -1.91 20.69 -13.99
CA ALA A 288 -2.11 20.10 -15.30
C ALA A 288 -2.45 18.61 -15.19
N ALA A 289 -1.85 17.89 -14.24
CA ALA A 289 -2.17 16.49 -13.97
C ALA A 289 -3.61 16.30 -13.43
N LEU A 290 -4.10 17.22 -12.58
CA LEU A 290 -5.50 17.21 -12.13
C LEU A 290 -6.50 17.53 -13.23
N SER A 291 -6.08 18.21 -14.30
CA SER A 291 -6.94 18.57 -15.42
C SER A 291 -7.15 17.42 -16.41
N ILE A 292 -6.49 16.27 -16.20
CA ILE A 292 -6.66 15.07 -17.03
C ILE A 292 -8.04 14.44 -16.72
N PRO A 293 -8.89 14.24 -17.72
CA PRO A 293 -10.20 13.60 -17.53
C PRO A 293 -10.05 12.21 -16.87
N GLY A 294 -10.83 11.95 -15.83
CA GLY A 294 -10.80 10.68 -15.09
C GLY A 294 -9.89 10.67 -13.87
N VAL A 295 -8.85 11.52 -13.79
CA VAL A 295 -7.92 11.52 -12.63
C VAL A 295 -8.66 11.87 -11.35
N VAL A 296 -9.53 12.87 -11.36
CA VAL A 296 -10.28 13.30 -10.16
C VAL A 296 -11.27 12.22 -9.73
N GLU A 297 -12.02 11.66 -10.68
CA GLU A 297 -13.04 10.64 -10.42
C GLU A 297 -12.44 9.36 -9.84
N PHE A 298 -11.35 8.86 -10.44
CA PHE A 298 -10.65 7.69 -9.92
C PHE A 298 -9.90 7.98 -8.62
N SER A 299 -9.39 9.20 -8.42
CA SER A 299 -8.80 9.61 -7.13
C SER A 299 -9.84 9.59 -6.00
N LEU A 300 -11.05 10.10 -6.26
CA LEU A 300 -12.15 10.06 -5.29
C LEU A 300 -12.63 8.63 -5.03
N CYS A 301 -12.72 7.79 -6.07
CA CYS A 301 -13.05 6.38 -5.90
C CYS A 301 -11.97 5.65 -5.08
N LEU A 302 -10.70 5.89 -5.37
CA LEU A 302 -9.58 5.30 -4.64
C LEU A 302 -9.55 5.76 -3.18
N LEU A 303 -9.90 7.01 -2.92
CA LEU A 303 -10.03 7.56 -1.57
C LEU A 303 -11.00 6.74 -0.70
N PHE A 304 -12.19 6.41 -1.20
CA PHE A 304 -13.13 5.57 -0.45
C PHE A 304 -12.71 4.09 -0.41
N ALA A 305 -12.18 3.54 -1.51
CA ALA A 305 -11.72 2.15 -1.54
C ALA A 305 -10.54 1.92 -0.57
N LYS A 306 -9.56 2.83 -0.59
CA LYS A 306 -8.38 2.79 0.27
C LYS A 306 -8.75 2.95 1.74
N LEU A 307 -9.75 3.78 2.05
CA LEU A 307 -10.30 3.93 3.41
C LEU A 307 -10.73 2.58 3.99
N VAL A 308 -11.55 1.84 3.24
CA VAL A 308 -12.05 0.53 3.66
C VAL A 308 -10.91 -0.47 3.76
N SER A 309 -10.06 -0.58 2.72
CA SER A 309 -8.90 -1.47 2.72
C SER A 309 -7.96 -1.22 3.91
N TYR A 310 -7.66 0.03 4.23
CA TYR A 310 -6.72 0.39 5.31
C TYR A 310 -7.34 0.16 6.69
N THR A 311 -8.65 0.34 6.83
CA THR A 311 -9.36 -0.05 8.07
C THR A 311 -9.16 -1.54 8.33
N PHE A 312 -9.35 -2.40 7.34
CA PHE A 312 -9.07 -3.83 7.48
C PHE A 312 -7.57 -4.10 7.70
N LEU A 313 -6.67 -3.38 7.04
CA LEU A 313 -5.23 -3.56 7.22
C LEU A 313 -4.79 -3.34 8.67
N TYR A 314 -5.24 -2.25 9.31
CA TYR A 314 -4.78 -1.84 10.64
C TYR A 314 -5.59 -2.42 11.80
N TRP A 315 -6.88 -2.69 11.60
CA TRP A 315 -7.81 -3.00 12.70
C TRP A 315 -8.38 -4.42 12.65
N LEU A 316 -8.31 -5.13 11.52
CA LEU A 316 -8.88 -6.48 11.42
C LEU A 316 -8.29 -7.48 12.44
N PRO A 317 -6.96 -7.57 12.64
CA PRO A 317 -6.41 -8.50 13.63
C PRO A 317 -6.89 -8.17 15.05
N LEU A 318 -6.88 -6.88 15.41
CA LEU A 318 -7.34 -6.40 16.71
C LEU A 318 -8.84 -6.70 16.92
N TYR A 319 -9.66 -6.49 15.89
CA TYR A 319 -11.08 -6.83 15.93
C TYR A 319 -11.31 -8.32 16.18
N ILE A 320 -10.61 -9.19 15.44
CA ILE A 320 -10.72 -10.65 15.59
C ILE A 320 -10.28 -11.08 16.99
N SER A 321 -9.18 -10.53 17.51
CA SER A 321 -8.70 -10.84 18.86
C SER A 321 -9.71 -10.40 19.93
N ASN A 322 -10.29 -9.20 19.81
CA ASN A 322 -11.22 -8.66 20.80
C ASN A 322 -12.59 -9.36 20.79
N VAL A 323 -13.14 -9.67 19.61
CA VAL A 323 -14.51 -10.21 19.48
C VAL A 323 -14.55 -11.73 19.61
N ALA A 324 -13.58 -12.43 19.02
CA ALA A 324 -13.54 -13.89 19.05
C ALA A 324 -12.60 -14.45 20.14
N HIS A 325 -11.97 -13.58 20.94
CA HIS A 325 -11.04 -13.94 22.00
C HIS A 325 -9.89 -14.84 21.53
N PHE A 326 -9.51 -14.71 20.26
CA PHE A 326 -8.35 -15.38 19.71
C PHE A 326 -7.06 -14.76 20.25
N ASP A 327 -6.08 -15.62 20.48
CA ASP A 327 -4.71 -15.20 20.76
C ASP A 327 -4.17 -14.27 19.65
N PRO A 328 -3.34 -13.25 19.97
CA PRO A 328 -2.77 -12.32 18.99
C PRO A 328 -2.21 -12.98 17.74
N LYS A 329 -1.52 -14.13 17.88
CA LYS A 329 -0.99 -14.88 16.75
C LYS A 329 -2.11 -15.43 15.87
N GLN A 330 -3.11 -16.07 16.48
CA GLN A 330 -4.24 -16.68 15.75
C GLN A 330 -5.11 -15.63 15.06
N ALA A 331 -5.30 -14.47 15.70
CA ALA A 331 -6.02 -13.34 15.11
C ALA A 331 -5.25 -12.75 13.90
N GLY A 332 -3.92 -12.67 14.01
CA GLY A 332 -3.04 -12.33 12.89
C GLY A 332 -3.19 -13.32 11.73
N ASP A 333 -3.09 -14.62 12.01
CA ASP A 333 -3.22 -15.69 11.02
C ASP A 333 -4.58 -15.65 10.29
N MET A 334 -5.69 -15.43 11.03
CA MET A 334 -7.02 -15.30 10.42
C MET A 334 -7.16 -14.05 9.55
N SER A 335 -6.53 -12.93 9.93
CA SER A 335 -6.59 -11.70 9.15
C SER A 335 -5.94 -11.83 7.76
N THR A 336 -4.97 -12.75 7.61
CA THR A 336 -4.29 -13.00 6.33
C THR A 336 -5.25 -13.51 5.24
N LEU A 337 -6.37 -14.13 5.62
CA LEU A 337 -7.37 -14.61 4.67
C LEU A 337 -8.02 -13.47 3.88
N PHE A 338 -8.15 -12.29 4.48
CA PHE A 338 -8.62 -11.10 3.78
C PHE A 338 -7.64 -10.68 2.68
N ASP A 339 -6.33 -10.77 2.96
CA ASP A 339 -5.28 -10.49 1.98
C ASP A 339 -5.23 -11.55 0.87
N VAL A 340 -5.40 -12.84 1.19
CA VAL A 340 -5.52 -13.92 0.19
C VAL A 340 -6.71 -13.69 -0.72
N GLY A 341 -7.85 -13.31 -0.17
CA GLY A 341 -9.02 -12.89 -0.94
C GLY A 341 -8.69 -11.73 -1.87
N GLY A 342 -7.93 -10.75 -1.38
CA GLY A 342 -7.49 -9.60 -2.16
C GLY A 342 -6.60 -9.94 -3.36
N ILE A 343 -5.72 -10.94 -3.26
CA ILE A 343 -4.93 -11.47 -4.39
C ILE A 343 -5.89 -11.97 -5.48
N LEU A 344 -6.82 -12.86 -5.11
CA LEU A 344 -7.79 -13.41 -6.05
C LEU A 344 -8.66 -12.30 -6.67
N GLY A 345 -9.14 -11.37 -5.85
CA GLY A 345 -9.94 -10.23 -6.29
C GLY A 345 -9.22 -9.31 -7.26
N GLY A 346 -7.95 -8.95 -6.99
CA GLY A 346 -7.14 -8.10 -7.86
C GLY A 346 -6.87 -8.75 -9.23
N VAL A 347 -6.52 -10.03 -9.23
CA VAL A 347 -6.30 -10.79 -10.48
C VAL A 347 -7.60 -10.93 -11.28
N MET A 348 -8.71 -11.27 -10.64
CA MET A 348 -10.02 -11.36 -11.29
C MET A 348 -10.48 -10.01 -11.83
N ALA A 349 -10.33 -8.92 -11.05
CA ALA A 349 -10.67 -7.57 -11.49
C ALA A 349 -9.86 -7.17 -12.72
N GLY A 350 -8.54 -7.46 -12.71
CA GLY A 350 -7.67 -7.27 -13.86
C GLY A 350 -8.16 -7.99 -15.11
N LEU A 351 -8.42 -9.30 -15.00
CA LEU A 351 -8.93 -10.14 -16.09
C LEU A 351 -10.27 -9.66 -16.65
N VAL A 352 -11.24 -9.40 -15.78
CA VAL A 352 -12.58 -8.95 -16.17
C VAL A 352 -12.49 -7.57 -16.83
N SER A 353 -11.65 -6.68 -16.32
CA SER A 353 -11.46 -5.35 -16.92
C SER A 353 -10.84 -5.42 -18.32
N ASP A 354 -9.88 -6.33 -18.55
CA ASP A 354 -9.25 -6.52 -19.86
C ASP A 354 -10.18 -7.21 -20.86
N TYR A 355 -11.09 -8.08 -20.38
CA TYR A 355 -12.09 -8.74 -21.23
C TYR A 355 -13.23 -7.80 -21.63
N THR A 356 -13.74 -7.03 -20.67
CA THR A 356 -14.88 -6.12 -20.89
C THR A 356 -14.47 -4.77 -21.49
N GLY A 357 -13.19 -4.38 -21.36
CA GLY A 357 -12.73 -3.02 -21.63
C GLY A 357 -13.24 -1.96 -20.63
N GLY A 358 -14.10 -2.34 -19.69
CA GLY A 358 -14.77 -1.44 -18.75
C GLY A 358 -14.13 -1.44 -17.37
N ARG A 359 -13.00 -0.75 -17.20
CA ARG A 359 -12.30 -0.67 -15.90
C ARG A 359 -13.18 -0.06 -14.81
N ALA A 360 -13.84 1.07 -15.10
CA ALA A 360 -14.76 1.74 -14.16
C ALA A 360 -15.95 0.84 -13.78
N THR A 361 -16.56 0.17 -14.75
CA THR A 361 -17.69 -0.74 -14.52
C THR A 361 -17.29 -1.91 -13.62
N THR A 362 -16.10 -2.48 -13.84
CA THR A 362 -15.57 -3.57 -13.01
C THR A 362 -15.41 -3.12 -11.56
N CYS A 363 -14.80 -1.95 -11.31
CA CYS A 363 -14.69 -1.37 -9.97
C CYS A 363 -16.07 -1.15 -9.32
N CYS A 364 -17.02 -0.57 -10.06
CA CYS A 364 -18.36 -0.27 -9.57
C CYS A 364 -19.10 -1.53 -9.11
N VAL A 365 -19.12 -2.59 -9.94
CA VAL A 365 -19.80 -3.85 -9.62
C VAL A 365 -19.20 -4.48 -8.35
N MET A 366 -17.88 -4.52 -8.24
CA MET A 366 -17.20 -5.10 -7.08
C MET A 366 -17.46 -4.29 -5.80
N LEU A 367 -17.43 -2.96 -5.86
CA LEU A 367 -17.70 -2.10 -4.69
C LEU A 367 -19.17 -2.16 -4.25
N VAL A 368 -20.13 -2.20 -5.19
CA VAL A 368 -21.55 -2.38 -4.89
C VAL A 368 -21.80 -3.74 -4.25
N ALA A 369 -21.12 -4.79 -4.71
CA ALA A 369 -21.17 -6.11 -4.10
C ALA A 369 -20.47 -6.17 -2.73
N ALA A 370 -19.42 -5.38 -2.50
CA ALA A 370 -18.69 -5.35 -1.24
C ALA A 370 -19.58 -4.90 -0.06
N ALA A 371 -20.41 -3.88 -0.26
CA ALA A 371 -21.26 -3.31 0.79
C ALA A 371 -22.16 -4.36 1.50
N PRO A 372 -23.06 -5.10 0.81
CA PRO A 372 -23.88 -6.12 1.46
C PRO A 372 -23.03 -7.25 2.06
N MET A 373 -21.92 -7.63 1.42
CA MET A 373 -21.05 -8.69 1.93
C MET A 373 -20.40 -8.33 3.27
N LEU A 374 -20.03 -7.07 3.49
CA LEU A 374 -19.52 -6.59 4.77
C LEU A 374 -20.60 -6.62 5.88
N PHE A 375 -21.85 -6.27 5.55
CA PHE A 375 -22.98 -6.40 6.50
C PHE A 375 -23.27 -7.87 6.85
N LEU A 376 -23.17 -8.78 5.87
CA LEU A 376 -23.29 -10.21 6.11
C LEU A 376 -22.16 -10.72 7.00
N TYR A 377 -20.92 -10.26 6.79
CA TYR A 377 -19.79 -10.68 7.64
C TYR A 377 -20.03 -10.32 9.12
N ASN A 378 -20.55 -9.12 9.39
CA ASN A 378 -20.91 -8.72 10.75
C ASN A 378 -22.03 -9.59 11.36
N SER A 379 -22.99 -10.04 10.56
CA SER A 379 -24.19 -10.74 11.05
C SER A 379 -24.00 -12.26 11.21
N ILE A 380 -23.30 -12.90 10.28
CA ILE A 380 -23.17 -14.37 10.21
C ILE A 380 -21.72 -14.85 10.18
N GLY A 381 -20.74 -13.94 10.01
CA GLY A 381 -19.34 -14.31 9.86
C GLY A 381 -18.76 -15.07 11.06
N GLN A 382 -19.35 -14.94 12.24
CA GLN A 382 -18.91 -15.61 13.48
C GLN A 382 -19.67 -16.90 13.82
N ARG A 383 -20.58 -17.38 12.95
CA ARG A 383 -21.38 -18.59 13.25
C ARG A 383 -20.57 -19.88 13.19
N SER A 384 -19.59 -19.95 12.30
CA SER A 384 -18.68 -21.09 12.18
C SER A 384 -17.35 -20.63 11.58
N LEU A 385 -16.27 -21.35 11.89
CA LEU A 385 -14.93 -21.07 11.34
C LEU A 385 -14.94 -21.05 9.80
N GLY A 386 -15.64 -22.01 9.17
CA GLY A 386 -15.76 -22.07 7.71
C GLY A 386 -16.48 -20.85 7.11
N THR A 387 -17.51 -20.35 7.80
CA THR A 387 -18.20 -19.11 7.40
C THR A 387 -17.29 -17.90 7.56
N THR A 388 -16.50 -17.82 8.63
CA THR A 388 -15.52 -16.73 8.83
C THR A 388 -14.50 -16.72 7.69
N ILE A 389 -13.90 -17.87 7.38
CA ILE A 389 -12.90 -18.02 6.32
C ILE A 389 -13.47 -17.61 4.96
N GLY A 390 -14.63 -18.17 4.60
CA GLY A 390 -15.27 -17.88 3.31
C GLY A 390 -15.63 -16.40 3.15
N MET A 391 -16.18 -15.78 4.20
CA MET A 391 -16.56 -14.37 4.16
C MET A 391 -15.35 -13.45 4.11
N LEU A 392 -14.27 -13.73 4.85
CA LEU A 392 -13.04 -12.93 4.79
C LEU A 392 -12.40 -12.97 3.40
N LEU A 393 -12.38 -14.12 2.74
CA LEU A 393 -11.88 -14.25 1.37
C LEU A 393 -12.72 -13.43 0.38
N VAL A 394 -14.06 -13.52 0.47
CA VAL A 394 -14.95 -12.79 -0.44
C VAL A 394 -14.89 -11.27 -0.19
N CYS A 395 -14.96 -10.83 1.07
CA CYS A 395 -14.82 -9.43 1.43
C CYS A 395 -13.45 -8.88 0.99
N GLY A 396 -12.38 -9.63 1.22
CA GLY A 396 -11.03 -9.30 0.77
C GLY A 396 -10.95 -9.09 -0.74
N GLY A 397 -11.52 -10.02 -1.52
CA GLY A 397 -11.53 -9.93 -2.97
C GLY A 397 -12.33 -8.75 -3.51
N LEU A 398 -13.52 -8.50 -2.95
CA LEU A 398 -14.39 -7.41 -3.40
C LEU A 398 -13.88 -6.01 -3.01
N VAL A 399 -13.17 -5.89 -1.89
CA VAL A 399 -12.61 -4.62 -1.42
C VAL A 399 -11.25 -4.34 -2.06
N ASN A 400 -10.32 -5.30 -2.02
CA ASN A 400 -8.97 -5.08 -2.54
C ASN A 400 -8.88 -5.18 -4.07
N GLY A 401 -9.85 -5.81 -4.74
CA GLY A 401 -9.89 -5.89 -6.21
C GLY A 401 -9.99 -4.52 -6.89
N PRO A 402 -10.99 -3.68 -6.57
CA PRO A 402 -11.09 -2.31 -7.06
C PRO A 402 -9.89 -1.46 -6.68
N TYR A 403 -9.40 -1.60 -5.44
CA TYR A 403 -8.19 -0.93 -4.99
C TYR A 403 -7.00 -1.26 -5.92
N ALA A 404 -6.73 -2.55 -6.14
CA ALA A 404 -5.66 -3.03 -7.01
C ALA A 404 -5.80 -2.54 -8.45
N LEU A 405 -7.01 -2.57 -9.00
CA LEU A 405 -7.28 -2.20 -10.38
C LEU A 405 -7.09 -0.69 -10.61
N ILE A 406 -7.52 0.14 -9.67
CA ILE A 406 -7.40 1.60 -9.76
C ILE A 406 -5.94 2.02 -9.59
N THR A 407 -5.25 1.50 -8.58
CA THR A 407 -3.86 1.87 -8.29
C THR A 407 -2.92 1.49 -9.43
N THR A 408 -3.17 0.36 -10.10
CA THR A 408 -2.26 -0.13 -11.14
C THR A 408 -2.74 0.20 -12.55
N ALA A 409 -3.69 -0.57 -13.08
CA ALA A 409 -4.03 -0.52 -14.49
C ALA A 409 -4.68 0.82 -14.87
N VAL A 410 -5.58 1.36 -14.05
CA VAL A 410 -6.22 2.66 -14.33
C VAL A 410 -5.21 3.80 -14.21
N SER A 411 -4.39 3.82 -13.15
CA SER A 411 -3.38 4.87 -12.98
C SER A 411 -2.33 4.84 -14.11
N ALA A 412 -1.95 3.64 -14.58
CA ALA A 412 -1.05 3.48 -15.70
C ALA A 412 -1.65 3.94 -17.04
N ASP A 413 -2.97 3.77 -17.22
CA ASP A 413 -3.67 4.26 -18.40
C ASP A 413 -3.80 5.79 -18.37
N LEU A 414 -4.18 6.37 -17.22
CA LEU A 414 -4.28 7.83 -17.04
C LEU A 414 -2.91 8.52 -17.17
N GLY A 415 -1.86 7.92 -16.62
CA GLY A 415 -0.48 8.41 -16.74
C GLY A 415 0.10 8.31 -18.15
N THR A 416 -0.59 7.64 -19.08
CA THR A 416 -0.22 7.58 -20.49
C THR A 416 -1.30 8.14 -21.42
N HIS A 417 -2.23 8.92 -20.89
CA HIS A 417 -3.35 9.51 -21.63
C HIS A 417 -2.87 10.42 -22.78
N GLU A 418 -3.64 10.52 -23.87
CA GLU A 418 -3.28 11.27 -25.09
C GLU A 418 -3.01 12.76 -24.83
N SER A 419 -3.68 13.33 -23.83
CA SER A 419 -3.46 14.71 -23.37
C SER A 419 -2.03 14.98 -22.89
N LEU A 420 -1.24 13.94 -22.61
CA LEU A 420 0.15 14.05 -22.14
C LEU A 420 1.18 14.01 -23.28
N ARG A 421 0.75 13.98 -24.56
CA ARG A 421 1.62 14.01 -25.76
C ARG A 421 2.83 13.06 -25.69
N GLY A 422 2.65 11.86 -25.14
CA GLY A 422 3.72 10.87 -25.06
C GLY A 422 4.76 11.07 -23.94
N ASN A 423 4.58 12.04 -23.03
CA ASN A 423 5.48 12.23 -21.89
C ASN A 423 5.35 11.06 -20.88
N SER A 424 6.16 10.02 -21.08
CA SER A 424 6.19 8.82 -20.23
C SER A 424 6.64 9.12 -18.79
N ARG A 425 7.31 10.26 -18.54
CA ARG A 425 7.72 10.68 -17.20
C ARG A 425 6.54 11.06 -16.32
N ALA A 426 5.45 11.58 -16.90
CA ALA A 426 4.24 12.02 -16.18
C ALA A 426 3.53 10.93 -15.36
N LEU A 427 3.81 9.65 -15.65
CA LEU A 427 3.21 8.51 -14.99
C LEU A 427 3.47 8.51 -13.47
N SER A 428 4.67 8.92 -13.04
CA SER A 428 5.02 9.00 -11.62
C SER A 428 4.15 10.04 -10.90
N THR A 429 4.03 11.26 -11.43
CA THR A 429 3.20 12.30 -10.82
C THR A 429 1.73 11.94 -10.80
N VAL A 430 1.15 11.45 -11.91
CA VAL A 430 -0.28 11.08 -11.96
C VAL A 430 -0.59 9.98 -10.94
N THR A 431 0.25 8.95 -10.88
CA THR A 431 0.11 7.86 -9.90
C THR A 431 0.23 8.36 -8.47
N ALA A 432 1.16 9.29 -8.23
CA ALA A 432 1.37 9.88 -6.91
C ALA A 432 0.20 10.76 -6.46
N ILE A 433 -0.45 11.50 -7.38
CA ILE A 433 -1.64 12.30 -7.09
C ILE A 433 -2.82 11.40 -6.73
N ILE A 434 -3.03 10.33 -7.52
CA ILE A 434 -4.12 9.37 -7.27
C ILE A 434 -3.93 8.69 -5.91
N ASP A 435 -2.75 8.11 -5.66
CA ASP A 435 -2.48 7.40 -4.40
C ASP A 435 -2.35 8.34 -3.19
N GLY A 436 -1.80 9.55 -3.39
CA GLY A 436 -1.72 10.62 -2.39
C GLY A 436 -3.11 11.08 -1.95
N THR A 437 -3.99 11.40 -2.90
CA THR A 437 -5.39 11.77 -2.63
C THR A 437 -6.12 10.64 -1.91
N GLY A 438 -5.88 9.39 -2.32
CA GLY A 438 -6.44 8.23 -1.65
C GLY A 438 -6.05 8.11 -0.17
N SER A 439 -4.86 8.62 0.19
CA SER A 439 -4.31 8.54 1.54
C SER A 439 -4.85 9.63 2.47
N ILE A 440 -5.31 10.77 1.95
CA ILE A 440 -5.77 11.93 2.74
C ILE A 440 -6.94 11.58 3.67
N VAL A 441 -7.88 10.73 3.26
CA VAL A 441 -9.07 10.42 4.09
C VAL A 441 -8.86 9.25 5.04
N SER A 442 -7.84 8.42 4.80
CA SER A 442 -7.41 7.38 5.74
C SER A 442 -7.03 7.98 7.11
N VAL A 443 -6.54 9.22 7.10
CA VAL A 443 -6.26 10.09 8.26
C VAL A 443 -7.53 10.37 9.08
N GLN A 444 -8.62 10.74 8.41
CA GLN A 444 -9.89 11.14 9.06
C GLN A 444 -10.59 9.93 9.71
N ALA A 445 -10.58 8.76 9.05
CA ALA A 445 -11.21 7.57 9.61
C ALA A 445 -10.43 6.97 10.79
N CYS A 446 -9.11 7.09 10.86
CA CYS A 446 -8.39 6.72 12.09
C CYS A 446 -8.81 7.62 13.26
N VAL A 447 -9.05 8.91 13.04
CA VAL A 447 -9.54 9.84 14.08
C VAL A 447 -10.95 9.46 14.55
N GLN A 448 -11.85 9.10 13.63
CA GLN A 448 -13.23 8.67 13.96
C GLN A 448 -13.32 7.24 14.52
N GLY A 449 -12.50 6.32 14.03
CA GLY A 449 -12.38 4.94 14.54
C GLY A 449 -11.91 4.93 15.99
N SER A 450 -11.05 5.88 16.37
CA SER A 450 -10.55 6.05 17.74
C SER A 450 -11.52 6.78 18.68
N SER A 451 -12.46 7.57 18.14
CA SER A 451 -13.34 8.45 18.93
C SER A 451 -14.81 8.02 18.98
N GLY A 452 -15.25 7.03 18.18
CA GLY A 452 -16.70 6.78 18.09
C GLY A 452 -17.19 5.55 17.34
N MET A 453 -16.33 4.70 16.76
CA MET A 453 -16.78 3.35 16.40
C MET A 453 -16.75 2.45 17.63
N VAL A 454 -17.70 2.71 18.53
CA VAL A 454 -18.34 1.62 19.26
C VAL A 454 -18.94 0.73 18.17
N TRP A 455 -18.17 -0.24 17.72
CA TRP A 455 -18.68 -1.40 17.00
C TRP A 455 -19.64 -2.06 17.98
N THR A 456 -20.92 -1.71 17.87
CA THR A 456 -21.95 -2.17 18.81
C THR A 456 -21.96 -3.68 18.76
N SER A 457 -21.44 -4.30 19.82
CA SER A 457 -21.71 -5.71 20.10
C SER A 457 -23.22 -5.91 20.02
N PRO A 458 -23.71 -7.00 19.40
CA PRO A 458 -25.14 -7.27 19.36
C PRO A 458 -25.72 -7.23 20.79
N PRO A 459 -26.97 -6.79 20.97
CA PRO A 459 -27.54 -6.48 22.30
C PRO A 459 -27.57 -7.67 23.28
N SER A 460 -27.26 -8.89 22.84
CA SER A 460 -27.36 -10.11 23.64
C SER A 460 -26.28 -10.27 24.71
N GLN A 461 -25.13 -9.58 24.62
CA GLN A 461 -24.06 -9.70 25.63
C GLN A 461 -24.16 -8.70 26.80
N ARG A 462 -25.04 -7.69 26.72
CA ARG A 462 -25.22 -6.72 27.83
C ARG A 462 -26.00 -7.31 29.03
N VAL A 463 -26.59 -8.49 28.88
CA VAL A 463 -27.44 -9.12 29.92
C VAL A 463 -26.63 -10.02 30.88
N GLN A 464 -25.47 -10.57 30.48
CA GLN A 464 -24.70 -11.45 31.36
C GLN A 464 -23.78 -10.72 32.36
N GLY A 465 -23.43 -9.45 32.11
CA GLY A 465 -22.63 -8.63 33.03
C GLY A 465 -23.41 -8.09 34.24
N ASN A 466 -24.74 -7.95 34.14
CA ASN A 466 -25.56 -7.31 35.17
C ASN A 466 -26.14 -8.27 36.23
N LEU A 467 -25.96 -9.58 36.08
CA LEU A 467 -26.47 -10.56 37.06
C LEU A 467 -25.51 -10.84 38.23
N LYS A 468 -24.24 -10.39 38.16
CA LYS A 468 -23.26 -10.59 39.26
C LYS A 468 -23.15 -9.43 40.26
N ASN A 469 -23.79 -8.28 40.02
CA ASN A 469 -23.76 -7.12 40.93
C ASN A 469 -25.08 -6.87 41.70
N SER A 470 -26.09 -7.72 41.53
CA SER A 470 -27.41 -7.54 42.17
C SER A 470 -27.50 -7.98 43.65
N HIS A 471 -26.37 -8.29 44.32
CA HIS A 471 -26.37 -8.74 45.72
C HIS A 471 -25.73 -7.78 46.72
N ASN A 472 -25.34 -6.56 46.32
CA ASN A 472 -24.74 -5.59 47.24
C ASN A 472 -25.26 -4.14 47.13
N GLN A 473 -26.36 -3.90 46.40
CA GLN A 473 -26.91 -2.56 46.18
C GLN A 473 -28.23 -2.26 46.91
N THR A 474 -28.68 -3.12 47.84
CA THR A 474 -29.95 -2.95 48.57
C THR A 474 -29.85 -2.16 49.89
N LYS A 475 -28.74 -1.46 50.18
CA LYS A 475 -28.59 -0.70 51.44
C LYS A 475 -28.26 0.79 51.33
N HIS A 476 -28.11 1.36 50.12
CA HIS A 476 -27.76 2.79 49.98
C HIS A 476 -28.76 3.66 49.20
N THR A 477 -29.87 3.11 48.73
CA THR A 477 -30.86 3.82 47.89
C THR A 477 -32.18 4.11 48.61
N GLN A 478 -32.13 4.41 49.91
CA GLN A 478 -33.32 4.80 50.71
C GLN A 478 -33.18 6.18 51.39
N ARG A 479 -32.33 7.06 50.83
CA ARG A 479 -32.20 8.47 51.22
C ARG A 479 -31.88 9.33 50.01
N ARG A 480 -32.86 9.58 49.13
CA ARG A 480 -32.91 10.74 48.21
C ARG A 480 -34.21 10.76 47.41
N GLU A 481 -35.34 10.56 48.09
CA GLU A 481 -36.63 11.03 47.60
C GLU A 481 -37.12 12.06 48.60
N LYS A 482 -36.92 13.34 48.24
CA LYS A 482 -37.55 14.56 48.75
C LYS A 482 -36.63 15.73 48.37
N CYS A 483 -36.91 16.34 47.22
CA CYS A 483 -37.20 17.77 47.18
C CYS A 483 -37.55 18.22 45.75
N TRP A 484 -38.86 18.45 45.59
CA TRP A 484 -39.53 19.51 44.84
C TRP A 484 -39.46 19.57 43.31
N ASN A 485 -40.67 19.33 42.74
CA ASN A 485 -41.43 20.11 41.76
C ASN A 485 -40.80 20.53 40.44
#